data_AF-A0A523SFD9-F1
#
_entry.id   AF-A0A523SFD9-F1
#
_cell.length_a   1.000
_cell.length_b   1.000
_cell.length_c   1.000
_cell.angle_alpha   90.00
_cell.angle_beta   90.00
_cell.angle_gamma   90.00
#
_symmetry.space_group_name_H-M   'P 1'
#
loop_
_entity.id
_entity.type
_entity.pdbx_description
1 polymer ?
#
loop_
_entity_poly.entity_id
_entity_poly.type
_entity_poly.pdbx_seq_one_letter_code
_entity_poly.pdbx_strand_id
1 'polypeptide(L)' 'KKAKPLYTRDGKLIVEVENSTWMNELQFLRMEILEKLNKKLGRWTIVDIYFLLKKEHDNL' A
#
# COMPACT_ATOMS: atom_id res chain seq x y z
N LYS A 1 10.67 -8.86 2.56
CA LYS A 1 9.56 -8.55 1.63
C LYS A 1 9.52 -7.03 1.48
N LYS A 2 9.48 -6.52 0.24
CA LYS A 2 9.68 -5.09 -0.09
C LYS A 2 8.44 -4.21 0.17
N ALA A 3 7.27 -4.83 0.20
CA ALA A 3 5.99 -4.23 0.60
C ALA A 3 5.20 -5.21 1.48
N LYS A 4 4.46 -4.68 2.46
CA LYS A 4 3.64 -5.45 3.40
C LYS A 4 2.31 -4.71 3.66
N PRO A 5 1.15 -5.32 3.33
CA PRO A 5 -0.12 -4.74 3.75
C PRO A 5 -0.22 -4.79 5.28
N LEU A 6 -0.64 -3.69 5.89
CA LEU A 6 -0.78 -3.57 7.34
C LEU A 6 -2.23 -3.75 7.76
N TYR A 7 -3.10 -2.85 7.32
CA TYR A 7 -4.52 -2.82 7.69
C TYR A 7 -5.32 -2.04 6.65
N THR A 8 -6.64 -2.19 6.71
CA THR A 8 -7.59 -1.34 5.99
C THR A 8 -8.34 -0.46 6.98
N ARG A 9 -8.61 0.79 6.59
CA ARG A 9 -9.42 1.72 7.37
C ARG A 9 -10.14 2.69 6.43
N ASP A 10 -11.45 2.84 6.59
CA ASP A 10 -12.28 3.77 5.79
C ASP A 10 -12.09 3.58 4.28
N GLY A 11 -12.01 2.32 3.84
CA GLY A 11 -11.76 1.93 2.45
C GLY A 11 -10.32 2.12 1.96
N LYS A 12 -9.39 2.57 2.81
CA LYS A 12 -7.98 2.78 2.46
C LYS A 12 -7.13 1.60 2.92
N LEU A 13 -6.35 1.02 2.01
CA LEU A 13 -5.36 0.01 2.34
C LEU A 13 -4.03 0.67 2.70
N ILE A 14 -3.53 0.42 3.91
CA ILE A 14 -2.22 0.90 4.34
C ILE A 14 -1.18 -0.18 4.06
N VAL A 15 -0.10 0.20 3.37
CA VAL A 15 1.00 -0.67 2.97
C VAL A 15 2.31 -0.09 3.46
N GLU A 16 3.05 -0.86 4.23
CA GLU A 16 4.43 -0.55 4.57
C GLU A 16 5.36 -0.94 3.42
N VAL A 17 6.33 -0.10 3.09
CA VAL A 17 7.35 -0.33 2.07
C VAL A 17 8.75 -0.12 2.65
N GLU A 18 9.72 -0.81 2.07
CA GLU A 18 11.09 -0.87 2.60
C GLU A 18 11.86 0.44 2.45
N ASN A 19 11.67 1.18 1.35
CA ASN A 19 12.39 2.43 1.07
C ASN A 19 11.61 3.35 0.11
N SER A 20 12.14 4.55 -0.11
CA SER A 20 11.54 5.59 -0.95
C SER A 20 11.48 5.21 -2.43
N THR A 21 12.43 4.43 -2.94
CA THR A 21 12.39 3.91 -4.32
C THR A 21 11.15 3.05 -4.52
N TRP A 22 10.90 2.08 -3.63
CA TRP A 22 9.69 1.25 -3.69
C TRP A 22 8.41 2.07 -3.50
N MET A 23 8.45 3.09 -2.64
CA MET A 23 7.31 4.00 -2.50
C MET A 23 6.97 4.69 -3.84
N ASN A 24 7.97 5.24 -4.52
CA ASN A 24 7.76 5.96 -5.78
C ASN A 24 7.24 5.03 -6.89
N GLU A 25 7.83 3.84 -7.02
CA GLU A 25 7.38 2.83 -7.99
C GLU A 25 5.91 2.42 -7.73
N LEU A 26 5.54 2.13 -6.48
CA LEU A 26 4.19 1.69 -6.15
C LEU A 26 3.16 2.83 -6.20
N GLN A 27 3.56 4.06 -5.93
CA GLN A 27 2.71 5.24 -6.12
C GLN A 27 2.37 5.43 -7.60
N PHE A 28 3.32 5.24 -8.50
CA PHE A 28 3.08 5.29 -9.94
C PHE A 28 2.07 4.21 -10.39
N LEU A 29 2.17 3.00 -9.83
CA LEU A 29 1.29 1.87 -10.15
C LEU A 29 -0.02 1.83 -9.33
N ARG A 30 -0.25 2.81 -8.45
CA ARG A 30 -1.33 2.78 -7.45
C ARG A 30 -2.71 2.50 -8.02
N MET A 31 -3.07 3.18 -9.12
CA MET A 31 -4.37 3.05 -9.75
C MET A 31 -4.60 1.65 -10.35
N GLU A 32 -3.58 1.10 -11.01
CA GLU A 32 -3.63 -0.25 -11.57
C GLU A 32 -3.75 -1.31 -10.46
N ILE A 33 -2.99 -1.14 -9.37
CA ILE A 33 -3.07 -2.03 -8.21
C ILE A 33 -4.46 -1.98 -7.58
N LEU A 34 -5.04 -0.77 -7.41
CA LEU A 34 -6.38 -0.57 -6.86
C LEU A 34 -7.46 -1.26 -7.70
N GLU A 35 -7.40 -1.12 -9.02
CA GLU A 35 -8.34 -1.77 -9.94
C GLU A 35 -8.23 -3.29 -9.88
N LYS A 36 -7.01 -3.83 -10.00
CA LYS A 36 -6.76 -5.28 -9.90
C LYS A 36 -7.22 -5.85 -8.56
N LEU A 37 -7.01 -5.11 -7.47
CA LEU A 37 -7.43 -5.51 -6.13
C LEU A 37 -8.96 -5.59 -6.02
N ASN A 38 -9.68 -4.52 -6.39
CA ASN A 38 -11.14 -4.52 -6.31
C ASN A 38 -11.77 -5.54 -7.27
N LYS A 39 -11.20 -5.72 -8.47
CA LYS A 39 -11.62 -6.76 -9.40
C LYS A 39 -11.47 -8.15 -8.80
N LYS A 40 -10.36 -8.42 -8.11
CA LYS A 40 -10.13 -9.69 -7.40
C LYS A 40 -11.07 -9.89 -6.21
N LEU A 41 -11.50 -8.81 -5.56
CA LEU A 41 -12.48 -8.84 -4.46
C LEU A 41 -13.93 -9.00 -4.96
N GLY A 42 -14.19 -8.79 -6.25
CA GLY A 42 -15.53 -8.82 -6.82
C GLY A 42 -16.43 -7.65 -6.40
N ARG A 43 -15.87 -6.65 -5.70
CA ARG A 43 -16.58 -5.45 -5.23
C ARG A 43 -15.62 -4.28 -5.05
N TRP A 44 -16.14 -3.07 -5.20
CA TRP A 44 -15.36 -1.84 -5.06
C TRP A 44 -15.33 -1.36 -3.60
N THR A 45 -14.51 -2.01 -2.77
CA THR A 45 -14.42 -1.72 -1.32
C THR A 45 -13.16 -0.96 -0.95
N ILE A 46 -12.07 -1.13 -1.69
CA ILE A 46 -10.86 -0.34 -1.48
C ILE A 46 -10.96 0.90 -2.36
N VAL A 47 -11.07 2.06 -1.75
CA VAL A 47 -11.13 3.35 -2.45
C VAL A 47 -9.74 3.91 -2.70
N ASP A 48 -8.75 3.49 -1.91
CA ASP A 48 -7.39 4.00 -2.05
C ASP A 48 -6.31 3.12 -1.39
N ILE A 49 -5.04 3.35 -1.73
CA ILE A 49 -3.86 2.72 -1.13
C ILE A 49 -2.91 3.80 -0.63
N TYR A 50 -2.41 3.69 0.60
CA TYR A 50 -1.40 4.59 1.16
C TYR A 50 -0.14 3.81 1.49
N PHE A 51 1.00 4.32 1.03
CA PHE A 51 2.31 3.73 1.29
C PHE A 51 3.01 4.48 2.43
N LEU A 52 3.59 3.74 3.36
CA LEU A 52 4.37 4.26 4.48
C LEU A 52 5.76 3.62 4.44
N LEU A 53 6.81 4.39 4.69
CA LEU A 53 8.14 3.81 4.92
C LEU A 53 8.11 3.00 6.21
N LYS A 54 8.73 1.82 6.17
CA LYS A 54 9.02 1.06 7.38
C LYS A 54 9.78 1.98 8.33
N LYS A 55 9.25 2.20 9.53
CA LYS A 55 10.01 2.89 10.57
C LYS A 55 11.18 1.99 10.95
N GLU A 56 12.39 2.49 10.78
CA GLU A 56 13.52 1.91 11.51
C GLU A 56 13.17 2.10 13.00
N HIS A 57 13.22 1.03 13.78
CA HIS A 57 13.29 1.20 15.21
C HIS A 57 14.61 1.92 15.45
N ASP A 58 14.53 3.22 15.74
CA ASP A 58 15.65 3.98 16.28
C ASP A 58 16.07 3.26 17.57
N ASN A 59 17.10 2.43 17.47
CA ASN A 59 17.88 2.02 18.64
C ASN A 59 18.64 3.27 19.08
N LEU A 60 17.97 4.12 19.86
CA LEU A 60 18.59 5.13 20.72
C LEU A 60 19.19 4.45 21.95
#